data_AF-A0A258CX68-F1
#
_entry.id   AF-A0A258CX68-F1
#
_cell.length_a   1.000
_cell.length_b   1.000
_cell.length_c   1.000
_cell.angle_alpha   90.00
_cell.angle_beta   90.00
_cell.angle_gamma   90.00
#
_symmetry.space_group_name_H-M   'P 1'
#
loop_
_entity.id
_entity.type
_entity.pdbx_description
1 polymer ?
#
loop_
_entity_poly.entity_id
_entity_poly.type
_entity_poly.pdbx_seq_one_letter_code
_entity_poly.pdbx_strand_id
1 'polypeptide(L)'
;MLTGSYRKRLETDLTRWVGEGLLTAESASAIRRSLATEGGFRLPALLGLFGGLLIAASVSAFVAANWEAMPRLLKLAMILAGVVAALGMAARLERRGSAAGADAAATCAVLIFGAGIALIGQMYHLPADWPAGALMVALGGLAVAFLMGSNGALVVTFVALCAWSGGRWQGSNGAIHLPFFLIYLPALWLALNRSNRLVHHLAVLALGLWLAVLPGDWINGRFDYGLLAYGLAVSVSFVALGALVLDRGGPALLTACLPWGLVGLVLMVDIELIRILDARESRGGTASVLNYLAHGAAVGLVAALVAGARDRRFAWPLAAGLVLALLVPLVFWRGLVVGLPGRVVVAGLVLGVAIALVVAGVSGGVRRLTLAGSSLFGLAILILLWQTVGTRQRRAASVRAARATGRRGRMMTLPHADALLRRLPLIGRMLAAMLLLCGGLLALVESRAAILRNGTEVRLRTVPVDPRDLFRGDYVVLAYPISIVAPGPGGAAGMRRGDTVYVTLTRDAEGFAQAKAVAAARPAAGQGEVVIAGRVQSTGACALNEAGQADCGAGAGRLRVAYGLESYFVPQGEGRAIETMSKARIEVVAAVASDGTAAIKRLLIDGQLVYAEPPY
;
A
#
# COMPACT_ATOMS: atom_id res chain seq x y z
N MET A 1 -19.82 18.90 19.18
CA MET A 1 -18.92 19.91 18.59
C MET A 1 -19.58 20.59 17.40
N LEU A 2 -20.24 21.71 17.63
CA LEU A 2 -20.78 22.56 16.57
C LEU A 2 -19.67 23.43 15.94
N THR A 3 -19.76 23.72 14.64
CA THR A 3 -18.78 24.62 14.00
C THR A 3 -19.02 26.08 14.39
N GLY A 4 -17.96 26.89 14.43
CA GLY A 4 -18.10 28.34 14.71
C GLY A 4 -19.02 29.08 13.73
N SER A 5 -19.10 28.60 12.47
CA SER A 5 -20.05 29.10 11.46
C SER A 5 -21.52 28.74 11.74
N TYR A 6 -21.78 27.68 12.51
CA TYR A 6 -23.11 27.38 13.03
C TYR A 6 -23.42 28.21 14.27
N ARG A 7 -22.49 28.30 15.25
CA ARG A 7 -22.70 29.14 16.44
C ARG A 7 -23.03 30.60 16.07
N LYS A 8 -22.26 31.20 15.16
CA LYS A 8 -22.52 32.59 14.71
C LYS A 8 -23.86 32.75 13.97
N ARG A 9 -24.32 31.73 13.24
CA ARG A 9 -25.66 31.76 12.61
C ARG A 9 -26.75 31.63 13.67
N LEU A 10 -26.62 30.68 14.59
CA LEU A 10 -27.58 30.47 15.66
C LEU A 10 -27.67 31.68 16.62
N GLU A 11 -26.61 32.48 16.78
CA GLU A 11 -26.70 33.77 17.48
C GLU A 11 -27.57 34.79 16.72
N THR A 12 -27.43 34.88 15.39
CA THR A 12 -28.34 35.68 14.54
C THR A 12 -29.77 35.16 14.62
N ASP A 13 -29.96 33.85 14.46
CA ASP A 13 -31.28 33.20 14.43
C ASP A 13 -32.00 33.33 15.78
N LEU A 14 -31.33 33.10 16.91
CA LEU A 14 -31.88 33.33 18.25
C LEU A 14 -32.25 34.80 18.50
N THR A 15 -31.44 35.73 18.01
CA THR A 15 -31.72 37.17 18.16
C THR A 15 -32.94 37.57 17.32
N ARG A 16 -33.04 37.02 16.09
CA ARG A 16 -34.19 37.18 15.21
C ARG A 16 -35.46 36.59 15.82
N TRP A 17 -35.44 35.34 16.29
CA TRP A 17 -36.64 34.66 16.83
C TRP A 17 -37.16 35.29 18.13
N VAL A 18 -36.29 35.91 18.94
CA VAL A 18 -36.73 36.74 20.08
C VAL A 18 -37.39 38.03 19.60
N GLY A 19 -36.85 38.69 18.56
CA GLY A 19 -37.47 39.87 17.95
C GLY A 19 -38.78 39.59 17.21
N GLU A 20 -38.94 38.39 16.64
CA GLU A 20 -40.19 37.90 16.02
C GLU A 20 -41.21 37.36 17.03
N GLY A 21 -40.91 37.39 18.34
CA GLY A 21 -41.79 36.89 19.41
C GLY A 21 -41.92 35.35 19.48
N LEU A 22 -41.19 34.62 18.63
CA LEU A 22 -41.23 33.15 18.54
C LEU A 22 -40.52 32.45 19.71
N LEU A 23 -39.67 33.16 20.46
CA LEU A 23 -38.91 32.65 21.59
C LEU A 23 -38.79 33.70 22.70
N THR A 24 -38.91 33.28 23.96
CA THR A 24 -38.61 34.15 25.10
C THR A 24 -37.10 34.37 25.24
N ALA A 25 -36.69 35.55 25.71
CA ALA A 25 -35.28 35.86 25.98
C ALA A 25 -34.65 34.88 26.98
N GLU A 26 -35.44 34.39 27.94
CA GLU A 26 -35.01 33.38 28.90
C GLU A 26 -34.71 32.03 28.23
N SER A 27 -35.60 31.54 27.35
CA SER A 27 -35.36 30.34 26.53
C SER A 27 -34.12 30.49 25.65
N ALA A 28 -33.94 31.64 24.99
CA ALA A 28 -32.74 31.92 24.21
C ALA A 28 -31.47 31.92 25.08
N SER A 29 -31.53 32.41 26.33
CA SER A 29 -30.42 32.38 27.28
C SER A 29 -30.12 30.96 27.80
N ALA A 30 -31.13 30.09 27.91
CA ALA A 30 -30.95 28.68 28.27
C ALA A 30 -30.25 27.92 27.14
N ILE A 31 -30.66 28.16 25.88
CA ILE A 31 -30.00 27.61 24.69
C ILE A 31 -28.55 28.10 24.60
N ARG A 32 -28.28 29.40 24.82
CA ARG A 32 -26.90 29.93 24.87
C ARG A 32 -26.04 29.23 25.94
N ARG A 33 -26.60 28.93 27.12
CA ARG A 33 -25.91 28.22 28.21
C ARG A 33 -25.58 26.76 27.87
N SER A 34 -26.51 26.00 27.30
CA SER A 34 -26.23 24.60 26.90
C SER A 34 -25.21 24.48 25.76
N LEU A 35 -25.08 25.52 24.93
CA LEU A 35 -24.08 25.63 23.88
C LEU A 35 -22.69 26.08 24.38
N ALA A 36 -22.58 26.59 25.60
CA ALA A 36 -21.32 27.00 26.22
C ALA A 36 -20.59 25.82 26.89
N THR A 37 -21.32 24.83 27.43
CA THR A 37 -20.76 23.57 27.93
C THR A 37 -20.21 22.68 26.81
N GLU A 38 -20.70 22.82 25.58
CA GLU A 38 -20.18 22.15 24.37
C GLU A 38 -18.82 22.72 23.91
N GLY A 39 -17.75 22.28 24.58
CA GLY A 39 -16.48 21.95 23.92
C GLY A 39 -15.66 23.10 23.31
N GLY A 40 -15.36 24.14 24.09
CA GLY A 40 -14.24 25.03 23.75
C GLY A 40 -12.88 24.30 23.72
N PHE A 41 -11.95 24.78 22.89
CA PHE A 41 -10.58 24.25 22.84
C PHE A 41 -9.89 24.48 24.20
N ARG A 42 -9.69 23.40 24.98
CA ARG A 42 -9.04 23.48 26.30
C ARG A 42 -7.53 23.68 26.10
N LEU A 43 -7.02 24.86 26.39
CA LEU A 43 -5.58 25.17 26.32
C LEU A 43 -4.71 24.14 27.08
N PRO A 44 -5.09 23.62 28.27
CA PRO A 44 -4.35 22.55 28.93
C PRO A 44 -4.22 21.25 28.13
N ALA A 45 -5.18 20.94 27.24
CA ALA A 45 -5.10 19.76 26.37
C ALA A 45 -4.16 19.98 25.18
N LEU A 46 -4.05 21.22 24.68
CA LEU A 46 -3.01 21.58 23.70
C LEU A 46 -1.63 21.59 24.35
N LEU A 47 -1.48 22.15 25.55
CA LEU A 47 -0.23 22.11 26.32
C LEU A 47 0.18 20.67 26.63
N GLY A 48 -0.76 19.81 27.03
CA GLY A 48 -0.50 18.37 27.22
C GLY A 48 -0.10 17.65 25.94
N LEU A 49 -0.70 17.99 24.79
CA LEU A 49 -0.33 17.44 23.48
C LEU A 49 1.07 17.90 23.06
N PHE A 50 1.37 19.20 23.13
CA PHE A 50 2.68 19.73 22.78
C PHE A 50 3.78 19.25 23.74
N GLY A 51 3.51 19.22 25.04
CA GLY A 51 4.43 18.65 26.04
C GLY A 51 4.71 17.17 25.79
N GLY A 52 3.68 16.37 25.48
CA GLY A 52 3.84 14.96 25.12
C GLY A 52 4.64 14.76 23.82
N LEU A 53 4.38 15.58 22.80
CA LEU A 53 5.14 15.57 21.54
C LEU A 53 6.61 15.99 21.74
N LEU A 54 6.87 17.01 22.56
CA LEU A 54 8.22 17.46 22.88
C LEU A 54 8.99 16.40 23.68
N ILE A 55 8.38 15.79 24.70
CA ILE A 55 9.00 14.69 25.45
C ILE A 55 9.31 13.51 24.52
N ALA A 56 8.37 13.13 23.65
CA ALA A 56 8.60 12.06 22.67
C ALA A 56 9.72 12.39 21.67
N ALA A 57 9.81 13.65 21.22
CA ALA A 57 10.88 14.13 20.34
C ALA A 57 12.23 14.15 21.06
N SER A 58 12.31 14.62 22.31
CA SER A 58 13.54 14.62 23.12
C SER A 58 14.04 13.21 23.41
N VAL A 59 13.15 12.27 23.75
CA VAL A 59 13.53 10.85 23.93
C VAL A 59 14.01 10.24 22.61
N SER A 60 13.30 10.49 21.51
CA SER A 60 13.72 10.03 20.17
C SER A 60 15.08 10.61 19.75
N ALA A 61 15.32 11.90 20.01
CA ALA A 61 16.58 12.57 19.70
C ALA A 61 17.75 12.04 20.55
N PHE A 62 17.53 11.78 21.84
CA PHE A 62 18.53 11.15 22.71
C PHE A 62 18.87 9.72 22.25
N VAL A 63 17.86 8.91 21.92
CA VAL A 63 18.04 7.55 21.38
C VAL A 63 18.76 7.58 20.03
N ALA A 64 18.47 8.57 19.17
CA ALA A 64 19.15 8.76 17.89
C ALA A 64 20.61 9.19 18.05
N ALA A 65 20.90 10.16 18.92
CA ALA A 65 22.25 10.66 19.16
C ALA A 65 23.21 9.60 19.75
N ASN A 66 22.66 8.62 20.48
CA ASN A 66 23.41 7.49 21.01
C ASN A 66 23.29 6.22 20.13
N TRP A 67 22.61 6.30 18.97
CA TRP A 67 22.15 5.11 18.25
C TRP A 67 23.30 4.20 17.82
N GLU A 68 24.35 4.74 17.22
CA GLU A 68 25.43 3.91 16.65
C GLU A 68 26.15 3.09 17.73
N ALA A 69 26.52 3.74 18.85
CA ALA A 69 27.20 3.12 19.99
C ALA A 69 26.37 2.04 20.75
N MET A 70 25.04 2.02 20.63
CA MET A 70 24.21 1.07 21.37
C MET A 70 24.31 -0.38 20.82
N PRO A 71 24.55 -1.40 21.67
CA PRO A 71 24.59 -2.80 21.24
C PRO A 71 23.30 -3.29 20.56
N ARG A 72 23.41 -4.23 19.61
CA ARG A 72 22.24 -4.78 18.88
C ARG A 72 21.15 -5.32 19.83
N LEU A 73 21.54 -5.99 20.93
CA LEU A 73 20.60 -6.50 21.93
C LEU A 73 19.85 -5.37 22.67
N LEU A 74 20.52 -4.25 22.98
CA LEU A 74 19.88 -3.10 23.65
C LEU A 74 18.87 -2.42 22.71
N LYS A 75 19.23 -2.23 21.44
CA LYS A 75 18.33 -1.73 20.40
C LYS A 75 17.07 -2.59 20.28
N LEU A 76 17.23 -3.92 20.24
CA LEU A 76 16.10 -4.86 20.23
C LEU A 76 15.27 -4.76 21.52
N ALA A 77 15.91 -4.78 22.69
CA ALA A 77 15.23 -4.69 23.99
C ALA A 77 14.39 -3.40 24.14
N MET A 78 14.89 -2.25 23.65
CA MET A 78 14.13 -0.99 23.62
C MET A 78 12.89 -1.07 22.73
N ILE A 79 12.99 -1.68 21.53
CA ILE A 79 11.84 -1.88 20.64
C ILE A 79 10.78 -2.75 21.32
N LEU A 80 11.20 -3.87 21.93
CA LEU A 80 10.30 -4.77 22.65
C LEU A 80 9.65 -4.10 23.87
N ALA A 81 10.42 -3.39 24.68
CA ALA A 81 9.91 -2.62 25.80
C ALA A 81 8.93 -1.53 25.35
N GLY A 82 9.18 -0.87 24.21
CA GLY A 82 8.27 0.10 23.61
C GLY A 82 6.92 -0.50 23.22
N VAL A 83 6.90 -1.66 22.56
CA VAL A 83 5.66 -2.38 22.21
C VAL A 83 4.92 -2.81 23.49
N VAL A 84 5.61 -3.42 24.45
CA VAL A 84 5.00 -3.87 25.72
C VAL A 84 4.44 -2.69 26.52
N ALA A 85 5.17 -1.57 26.60
CA ALA A 85 4.71 -0.36 27.29
C ALA A 85 3.49 0.28 26.59
N ALA A 86 3.46 0.29 25.25
CA ALA A 86 2.32 0.82 24.49
C ALA A 86 1.06 -0.05 24.65
N LEU A 87 1.18 -1.38 24.58
CA LEU A 87 0.06 -2.31 24.84
C LEU A 87 -0.40 -2.26 26.31
N GLY A 88 0.54 -2.19 27.26
CA GLY A 88 0.25 -2.03 28.69
C GLY A 88 -0.43 -0.70 29.01
N MET A 89 -0.02 0.40 28.34
CA MET A 89 -0.69 1.69 28.43
C MET A 89 -2.09 1.64 27.81
N ALA A 90 -2.28 0.98 26.68
CA ALA A 90 -3.58 0.79 26.07
C ALA A 90 -4.56 0.08 27.02
N ALA A 91 -4.15 -1.05 27.60
CA ALA A 91 -4.93 -1.77 28.60
C ALA A 91 -5.17 -0.94 29.89
N ARG A 92 -4.20 -0.10 30.31
CA ARG A 92 -4.36 0.82 31.46
C ARG A 92 -5.37 1.95 31.17
N LEU A 93 -5.40 2.46 29.95
CA LEU A 93 -6.33 3.50 29.50
C LEU A 93 -7.75 2.93 29.30
N GLU A 94 -7.87 1.71 28.79
CA GLU A 94 -9.13 0.96 28.69
C GLU A 94 -9.75 0.73 30.08
N ARG A 95 -8.96 0.23 31.06
CA ARG A 95 -9.39 0.10 32.47
C ARG A 95 -9.79 1.43 33.12
N ARG A 96 -9.34 2.57 32.57
CA ARG A 96 -9.70 3.94 32.98
C ARG A 96 -10.86 4.54 32.17
N GLY A 97 -11.54 3.74 31.33
CA GLY A 97 -12.66 4.16 30.49
C GLY A 97 -12.27 5.01 29.26
N SER A 98 -10.97 5.21 29.00
CA SER A 98 -10.48 6.02 27.89
C SER A 98 -10.32 5.18 26.62
N ALA A 99 -11.44 4.81 25.98
CA ALA A 99 -11.44 4.00 24.76
C ALA A 99 -10.61 4.62 23.62
N ALA A 100 -10.67 5.95 23.45
CA ALA A 100 -9.85 6.66 22.47
C ALA A 100 -8.34 6.65 22.80
N GLY A 101 -7.99 6.71 24.10
CA GLY A 101 -6.61 6.56 24.55
C GLY A 101 -6.09 5.14 24.37
N ALA A 102 -6.93 4.14 24.61
CA ALA A 102 -6.63 2.74 24.37
C ALA A 102 -6.39 2.44 22.88
N ASP A 103 -7.28 2.90 21.99
CA ASP A 103 -7.13 2.74 20.53
C ASP A 103 -5.86 3.42 20.02
N ALA A 104 -5.55 4.64 20.50
CA ALA A 104 -4.33 5.36 20.13
C ALA A 104 -3.05 4.63 20.60
N ALA A 105 -3.02 4.14 21.84
CA ALA A 105 -1.87 3.42 22.38
C ALA A 105 -1.68 2.02 21.74
N ALA A 106 -2.77 1.31 21.44
CA ALA A 106 -2.72 0.05 20.70
C ALA A 106 -2.23 0.26 19.25
N THR A 107 -2.66 1.33 18.60
CA THR A 107 -2.16 1.74 17.27
C THR A 107 -0.68 2.10 17.34
N CYS A 108 -0.25 2.83 18.38
CA CYS A 108 1.15 3.16 18.61
C CYS A 108 2.00 1.89 18.77
N ALA A 109 1.53 0.87 19.47
CA ALA A 109 2.23 -0.42 19.57
C ALA A 109 2.47 -1.09 18.20
N VAL A 110 1.47 -1.07 17.30
CA VAL A 110 1.61 -1.62 15.94
C VAL A 110 2.58 -0.80 15.09
N LEU A 111 2.61 0.54 15.27
CA LEU A 111 3.56 1.42 14.59
C LEU A 111 5.00 1.22 15.10
N ILE A 112 5.20 1.08 16.42
CA ILE A 112 6.50 0.74 17.01
C ILE A 112 6.97 -0.63 16.52
N PHE A 113 6.08 -1.62 16.44
CA PHE A 113 6.38 -2.95 15.90
C PHE A 113 6.81 -2.88 14.42
N GLY A 114 6.10 -2.10 13.59
CA GLY A 114 6.47 -1.92 12.18
C GLY A 114 7.78 -1.17 11.95
N ALA A 115 8.04 -0.11 12.74
CA ALA A 115 9.35 0.54 12.75
C ALA A 115 10.44 -0.41 13.26
N GLY A 116 10.13 -1.22 14.26
CA GLY A 116 11.01 -2.25 14.82
C GLY A 116 11.43 -3.29 13.78
N ILE A 117 10.50 -3.79 12.95
CA ILE A 117 10.81 -4.72 11.85
C ILE A 117 11.80 -4.07 10.86
N ALA A 118 11.62 -2.80 10.50
CA ALA A 118 12.53 -2.10 9.59
C ALA A 118 13.93 -1.92 10.20
N LEU A 119 14.02 -1.51 11.47
CA LEU A 119 15.27 -1.37 12.21
C LEU A 119 16.01 -2.70 12.40
N ILE A 120 15.28 -3.79 12.71
CA ILE A 120 15.83 -5.15 12.79
C ILE A 120 16.37 -5.59 11.43
N GLY A 121 15.67 -5.26 10.33
CA GLY A 121 16.14 -5.51 8.96
C GLY A 121 17.49 -4.87 8.65
N GLN A 122 17.69 -3.62 9.07
CA GLN A 122 18.98 -2.93 8.97
C GLN A 122 20.03 -3.53 9.91
N MET A 123 19.68 -3.77 11.16
CA MET A 123 20.60 -4.26 12.22
C MET A 123 21.13 -5.68 12.01
N TYR A 124 20.46 -6.51 11.22
CA TYR A 124 20.81 -7.91 10.97
C TYR A 124 20.93 -8.24 9.46
N HIS A 125 21.11 -7.20 8.63
CA HIS A 125 21.32 -7.33 7.18
C HIS A 125 20.33 -8.30 6.51
N LEU A 126 19.04 -8.22 6.88
CA LEU A 126 18.04 -9.16 6.37
C LEU A 126 17.86 -8.99 4.86
N PRO A 127 17.65 -10.08 4.10
CA PRO A 127 17.43 -10.01 2.65
C PRO A 127 16.33 -9.00 2.27
N ALA A 128 16.51 -8.33 1.13
CA ALA A 128 15.70 -7.18 0.68
C ALA A 128 14.22 -7.47 0.33
N ASP A 129 13.62 -8.55 0.83
CA ASP A 129 12.20 -8.89 0.72
C ASP A 129 11.34 -8.03 1.67
N TRP A 130 11.39 -6.70 1.49
CA TRP A 130 10.56 -5.74 2.23
C TRP A 130 9.05 -6.07 2.25
N PRO A 131 8.44 -6.74 1.24
CA PRO A 131 7.06 -7.20 1.34
C PRO A 131 6.82 -8.24 2.45
N ALA A 132 7.83 -9.00 2.87
CA ALA A 132 7.73 -9.87 4.06
C ALA A 132 7.60 -9.04 5.35
N GLY A 133 8.32 -7.92 5.46
CA GLY A 133 8.15 -6.98 6.57
C GLY A 133 6.73 -6.40 6.62
N ALA A 134 6.20 -6.00 5.46
CA ALA A 134 4.81 -5.53 5.35
C ALA A 134 3.77 -6.62 5.72
N LEU A 135 4.01 -7.89 5.35
CA LEU A 135 3.21 -9.04 5.78
C LEU A 135 3.22 -9.20 7.31
N MET A 136 4.40 -9.12 7.94
CA MET A 136 4.50 -9.20 9.40
C MET A 136 3.73 -8.07 10.11
N VAL A 137 3.83 -6.83 9.60
CA VAL A 137 3.04 -5.69 10.13
C VAL A 137 1.54 -5.90 9.94
N ALA A 138 1.10 -6.47 8.81
CA ALA A 138 -0.31 -6.79 8.58
C ALA A 138 -0.81 -7.86 9.56
N LEU A 139 -0.03 -8.92 9.83
CA LEU A 139 -0.37 -9.97 10.80
C LEU A 139 -0.39 -9.44 12.25
N GLY A 140 0.63 -8.69 12.67
CA GLY A 140 0.69 -8.10 14.00
C GLY A 140 -0.39 -7.05 14.22
N GLY A 141 -0.66 -6.21 13.23
CA GLY A 141 -1.76 -5.26 13.22
C GLY A 141 -3.13 -5.94 13.34
N LEU A 142 -3.35 -7.02 12.58
CA LEU A 142 -4.58 -7.81 12.63
C LEU A 142 -4.79 -8.44 14.01
N ALA A 143 -3.74 -8.99 14.61
CA ALA A 143 -3.77 -9.55 15.95
C ALA A 143 -4.13 -8.50 17.01
N VAL A 144 -3.50 -7.31 16.99
CA VAL A 144 -3.84 -6.22 17.92
C VAL A 144 -5.24 -5.66 17.67
N ALA A 145 -5.67 -5.55 16.40
CA ALA A 145 -7.02 -5.12 16.04
C ALA A 145 -8.10 -6.08 16.56
N PHE A 146 -7.85 -7.39 16.50
CA PHE A 146 -8.71 -8.44 17.06
C PHE A 146 -8.70 -8.41 18.59
N LEU A 147 -7.52 -8.55 19.21
CA LEU A 147 -7.37 -8.75 20.66
C LEU A 147 -7.70 -7.51 21.50
N MET A 148 -7.35 -6.31 21.03
CA MET A 148 -7.60 -5.04 21.74
C MET A 148 -8.82 -4.27 21.20
N GLY A 149 -9.53 -4.82 20.22
CA GLY A 149 -10.62 -4.10 19.56
C GLY A 149 -10.20 -2.81 18.85
N SER A 150 -8.90 -2.59 18.59
CA SER A 150 -8.39 -1.32 18.04
C SER A 150 -8.82 -1.12 16.59
N ASN A 151 -9.35 0.07 16.28
CA ASN A 151 -9.63 0.50 14.92
C ASN A 151 -8.38 1.02 14.22
N GLY A 152 -7.50 1.73 14.93
CA GLY A 152 -6.27 2.25 14.33
C GLY A 152 -5.24 1.17 14.01
N ALA A 153 -5.16 0.09 14.81
CA ALA A 153 -4.43 -1.12 14.43
C ALA A 153 -4.98 -1.74 13.13
N LEU A 154 -6.31 -1.74 12.94
CA LEU A 154 -6.95 -2.23 11.72
C LEU A 154 -6.72 -1.30 10.51
N VAL A 155 -6.61 0.01 10.74
CA VAL A 155 -6.15 0.98 9.72
C VAL A 155 -4.73 0.64 9.25
N VAL A 156 -3.78 0.43 10.17
CA VAL A 156 -2.40 0.04 9.83
C VAL A 156 -2.38 -1.32 9.14
N THR A 157 -3.23 -2.26 9.56
CA THR A 157 -3.39 -3.59 8.93
C THR A 157 -3.73 -3.48 7.44
N PHE A 158 -4.73 -2.67 7.06
CA PHE A 158 -5.09 -2.50 5.65
C PHE A 158 -3.99 -1.82 4.83
N VAL A 159 -3.27 -0.85 5.40
CA VAL A 159 -2.14 -0.19 4.73
C VAL A 159 -0.98 -1.18 4.50
N ALA A 160 -0.62 -1.97 5.52
CA ALA A 160 0.43 -2.97 5.44
C ALA A 160 0.09 -4.13 4.49
N LEU A 161 -1.19 -4.55 4.47
CA LEU A 161 -1.72 -5.54 3.53
C LEU A 161 -1.62 -5.07 2.06
N CYS A 162 -1.95 -3.79 1.79
CA CYS A 162 -1.75 -3.20 0.46
C CYS A 162 -0.26 -3.14 0.08
N ALA A 163 0.61 -2.74 1.01
CA ALA A 163 2.05 -2.68 0.79
C ALA A 163 2.66 -4.07 0.51
N TRP A 164 2.27 -5.11 1.26
CA TRP A 164 2.66 -6.50 1.01
C TRP A 164 2.21 -6.96 -0.38
N SER A 165 0.92 -6.79 -0.71
CA SER A 165 0.39 -7.30 -1.99
C SER A 165 0.95 -6.55 -3.19
N GLY A 166 1.11 -5.23 -3.11
CA GLY A 166 1.74 -4.42 -4.16
C GLY A 166 3.22 -4.76 -4.36
N GLY A 167 3.96 -4.96 -3.26
CA GLY A 167 5.36 -5.37 -3.31
C GLY A 167 5.57 -6.79 -3.86
N ARG A 168 4.66 -7.73 -3.55
CA ARG A 168 4.68 -9.09 -4.14
C ARG A 168 4.33 -9.08 -5.63
N TRP A 169 3.34 -8.30 -6.04
CA TRP A 169 2.98 -8.07 -7.44
C TRP A 169 4.16 -7.46 -8.23
N GLN A 170 4.81 -6.41 -7.69
CA GLN A 170 5.99 -5.79 -8.31
C GLN A 170 7.17 -6.78 -8.41
N GLY A 171 7.43 -7.54 -7.34
CA GLY A 171 8.48 -8.56 -7.29
C GLY A 171 8.19 -9.82 -8.12
N SER A 172 7.08 -9.86 -8.86
CA SER A 172 6.68 -10.98 -9.73
C SER A 172 6.19 -10.52 -11.12
N ASN A 173 6.61 -9.32 -11.57
CA ASN A 173 6.21 -8.74 -12.87
C ASN A 173 4.68 -8.72 -13.09
N GLY A 174 3.94 -8.43 -12.03
CA GLY A 174 2.48 -8.26 -12.07
C GLY A 174 1.66 -9.54 -11.92
N ALA A 175 2.24 -10.64 -11.42
CA ALA A 175 1.49 -11.87 -11.17
C ALA A 175 0.38 -11.67 -10.11
N ILE A 176 -0.73 -12.40 -10.26
CA ILE A 176 -1.92 -12.26 -9.41
C ILE A 176 -1.63 -12.78 -8.00
N HIS A 177 -1.55 -11.86 -7.04
CA HIS A 177 -1.25 -12.19 -5.65
C HIS A 177 -2.53 -12.61 -4.88
N LEU A 178 -2.98 -13.85 -5.10
CA LEU A 178 -4.10 -14.46 -4.37
C LEU A 178 -3.93 -14.55 -2.82
N PRO A 179 -2.72 -14.74 -2.25
CA PRO A 179 -2.54 -14.81 -0.78
C PRO A 179 -3.01 -13.56 -0.01
N PHE A 180 -3.22 -12.42 -0.68
CA PHE A 180 -3.92 -11.25 -0.14
C PHE A 180 -5.20 -11.61 0.64
N PHE A 181 -5.99 -12.57 0.14
CA PHE A 181 -7.26 -12.94 0.77
C PHE A 181 -7.13 -13.60 2.15
N LEU A 182 -5.99 -14.22 2.46
CA LEU A 182 -5.74 -14.85 3.76
C LEU A 182 -5.76 -13.85 4.93
N ILE A 183 -5.38 -12.60 4.67
CA ILE A 183 -5.41 -11.50 5.64
C ILE A 183 -6.59 -10.56 5.37
N TYR A 184 -6.93 -10.32 4.10
CA TYR A 184 -8.05 -9.45 3.74
C TYR A 184 -9.38 -9.97 4.27
N LEU A 185 -9.68 -11.28 4.23
CA LEU A 185 -10.97 -11.80 4.67
C LEU A 185 -11.18 -11.68 6.20
N PRO A 186 -10.22 -12.05 7.09
CA PRO A 186 -10.32 -11.74 8.51
C PRO A 186 -10.38 -10.23 8.82
N ALA A 187 -9.60 -9.41 8.12
CA ALA A 187 -9.62 -7.96 8.29
C ALA A 187 -10.96 -7.35 7.85
N LEU A 188 -11.57 -7.86 6.77
CA LEU A 188 -12.88 -7.48 6.28
C LEU A 188 -13.99 -7.91 7.24
N TRP A 189 -13.94 -9.12 7.79
CA TRP A 189 -14.88 -9.58 8.81
C TRP A 189 -14.81 -8.70 10.07
N LEU A 190 -13.60 -8.36 10.54
CA LEU A 190 -13.44 -7.38 11.61
C LEU A 190 -13.99 -6.00 11.22
N ALA A 191 -13.76 -5.54 9.99
CA ALA A 191 -14.22 -4.25 9.49
C ALA A 191 -15.75 -4.15 9.40
N LEU A 192 -16.43 -5.21 8.94
CA LEU A 192 -17.90 -5.30 8.90
C LEU A 192 -18.53 -5.14 10.31
N ASN A 193 -17.81 -5.59 11.33
CA ASN A 193 -18.22 -5.48 12.74
C ASN A 193 -17.79 -4.15 13.40
N ARG A 194 -17.29 -3.15 12.65
CA ARG A 194 -16.92 -1.82 13.19
C ARG A 194 -17.92 -0.74 12.79
N SER A 195 -17.94 0.33 13.57
CA SER A 195 -18.63 1.59 13.23
C SER A 195 -17.69 2.62 12.57
N ASN A 196 -16.38 2.37 12.54
CA ASN A 196 -15.39 3.33 12.08
C ASN A 196 -15.36 3.44 10.54
N ARG A 197 -15.88 4.55 10.03
CA ARG A 197 -15.93 4.86 8.59
C ARG A 197 -14.57 4.85 7.91
N LEU A 198 -13.47 5.17 8.60
CA LEU A 198 -12.12 5.11 8.01
C LEU A 198 -11.71 3.67 7.70
N VAL A 199 -12.01 2.74 8.61
CA VAL A 199 -11.78 1.30 8.42
C VAL A 199 -12.58 0.79 7.20
N HIS A 200 -13.85 1.19 7.07
CA HIS A 200 -14.69 0.84 5.91
C HIS A 200 -14.11 1.38 4.59
N HIS A 201 -13.72 2.65 4.57
CA HIS A 201 -13.13 3.27 3.38
C HIS A 201 -11.80 2.61 2.98
N LEU A 202 -10.99 2.14 3.94
CA LEU A 202 -9.73 1.44 3.69
C LEU A 202 -9.94 -0.02 3.30
N ALA A 203 -10.92 -0.74 3.85
CA ALA A 203 -11.26 -2.08 3.40
C ALA A 203 -11.67 -2.09 1.92
N VAL A 204 -12.58 -1.18 1.53
CA VAL A 204 -13.01 -1.02 0.14
C VAL A 204 -11.87 -0.52 -0.76
N LEU A 205 -11.02 0.40 -0.27
CA LEU A 205 -9.85 0.85 -1.04
C LEU A 205 -8.82 -0.26 -1.23
N ALA A 206 -8.59 -1.12 -0.22
CA ALA A 206 -7.67 -2.24 -0.31
C ALA A 206 -8.12 -3.27 -1.37
N LEU A 207 -9.42 -3.57 -1.41
CA LEU A 207 -9.99 -4.40 -2.48
C LEU A 207 -9.91 -3.68 -3.85
N GLY A 208 -10.20 -2.38 -3.91
CA GLY A 208 -10.09 -1.60 -5.14
C GLY A 208 -8.66 -1.55 -5.70
N LEU A 209 -7.66 -1.44 -4.84
CA LEU A 209 -6.24 -1.51 -5.20
C LEU A 209 -5.84 -2.93 -5.65
N TRP A 210 -6.33 -3.97 -4.99
CA TRP A 210 -6.09 -5.36 -5.41
C TRP A 210 -6.74 -5.67 -6.78
N LEU A 211 -7.94 -5.16 -7.04
CA LEU A 211 -8.58 -5.24 -8.36
C LEU A 211 -7.78 -4.45 -9.41
N ALA A 212 -7.29 -3.26 -9.08
CA ALA A 212 -6.51 -2.43 -10.01
C ALA A 212 -5.19 -3.09 -10.47
N VAL A 213 -4.65 -4.06 -9.72
CA VAL A 213 -3.42 -4.81 -10.10
C VAL A 213 -3.69 -6.15 -10.79
N LEU A 214 -4.95 -6.61 -10.87
CA LEU A 214 -5.32 -7.84 -11.60
C LEU A 214 -4.95 -7.88 -13.10
N PRO A 215 -4.96 -6.76 -13.86
CA PRO A 215 -4.63 -6.79 -15.30
C PRO A 215 -3.16 -7.12 -15.65
N GLY A 216 -2.29 -7.40 -14.68
CA GLY A 216 -0.85 -7.57 -14.88
C GLY A 216 -0.07 -6.26 -14.74
N ASP A 217 1.24 -6.28 -15.04
CA ASP A 217 2.11 -5.11 -14.88
C ASP A 217 1.89 -4.04 -15.97
N TRP A 218 0.85 -3.23 -15.78
CA TRP A 218 0.56 -2.05 -16.60
C TRP A 218 1.37 -0.81 -16.20
N ILE A 219 2.20 -0.88 -15.15
CA ILE A 219 3.01 0.25 -14.66
C ILE A 219 4.37 0.27 -15.35
N ASN A 220 5.03 -0.89 -15.45
CA ASN A 220 6.35 -1.03 -16.10
C ASN A 220 6.24 -1.71 -17.48
N GLY A 221 5.14 -2.41 -17.76
CA GLY A 221 4.84 -3.00 -19.06
C GLY A 221 4.27 -1.98 -20.07
N ARG A 222 3.79 -2.50 -21.21
CA ARG A 222 3.10 -1.66 -22.21
C ARG A 222 1.67 -1.40 -21.77
N PHE A 223 1.35 -0.14 -21.48
CA PHE A 223 -0.01 0.31 -21.23
C PHE A 223 -0.93 0.02 -22.43
N ASP A 224 -2.12 -0.52 -22.17
CA ASP A 224 -3.15 -0.80 -23.16
C ASP A 224 -4.50 -0.20 -22.74
N TYR A 225 -5.27 0.29 -23.70
CA TYR A 225 -6.55 0.96 -23.43
C TYR A 225 -7.66 0.03 -22.92
N GLY A 226 -7.49 -1.29 -23.01
CA GLY A 226 -8.34 -2.27 -22.32
C GLY A 226 -8.35 -2.07 -20.79
N LEU A 227 -7.26 -1.53 -20.22
CA LEU A 227 -7.17 -1.18 -18.80
C LEU A 227 -8.18 -0.10 -18.38
N LEU A 228 -8.43 0.90 -19.24
CA LEU A 228 -9.41 1.96 -18.95
C LEU A 228 -10.83 1.39 -18.99
N ALA A 229 -11.14 0.52 -19.95
CA ALA A 229 -12.40 -0.20 -20.01
C ALA A 229 -12.62 -1.08 -18.77
N TYR A 230 -11.58 -1.80 -18.32
CA TYR A 230 -11.61 -2.58 -17.08
C TYR A 230 -11.84 -1.69 -15.84
N GLY A 231 -11.06 -0.63 -15.68
CA GLY A 231 -11.16 0.30 -14.56
C GLY A 231 -12.51 1.01 -14.50
N LEU A 232 -13.09 1.33 -15.65
CA LEU A 232 -14.45 1.88 -15.77
C LEU A 232 -15.51 0.87 -15.32
N ALA A 233 -15.42 -0.38 -15.76
CA ALA A 233 -16.36 -1.43 -15.35
C ALA A 233 -16.28 -1.76 -13.83
N VAL A 234 -15.08 -1.78 -13.26
CA VAL A 234 -14.88 -1.89 -11.79
C VAL A 234 -15.50 -0.68 -11.07
N SER A 235 -15.31 0.53 -11.61
CA SER A 235 -15.90 1.75 -11.05
C SER A 235 -17.43 1.73 -11.07
N VAL A 236 -18.03 1.34 -12.20
CA VAL A 236 -19.48 1.15 -12.35
C VAL A 236 -20.00 0.11 -11.35
N SER A 237 -19.30 -1.02 -11.19
CA SER A 237 -19.63 -2.06 -10.21
C SER A 237 -19.67 -1.51 -8.79
N PHE A 238 -18.69 -0.68 -8.40
CA PHE A 238 -18.61 -0.05 -7.08
C PHE A 238 -19.72 0.99 -6.86
N VAL A 239 -20.10 1.76 -7.90
CA VAL A 239 -21.23 2.70 -7.82
C VAL A 239 -22.56 1.95 -7.68
N ALA A 240 -22.82 0.95 -8.53
CA ALA A 240 -24.06 0.17 -8.51
C ALA A 240 -24.28 -0.54 -7.17
N LEU A 241 -23.26 -1.27 -6.69
CA LEU A 241 -23.29 -1.94 -5.38
C LEU A 241 -23.49 -0.94 -4.23
N GLY A 242 -22.71 0.14 -4.23
CA GLY A 242 -22.77 1.16 -3.17
C GLY A 242 -24.09 1.93 -3.14
N ALA A 243 -24.75 2.11 -4.29
CA ALA A 243 -26.07 2.73 -4.40
C ALA A 243 -27.21 1.79 -3.98
N LEU A 244 -27.18 0.52 -4.40
CA LEU A 244 -28.17 -0.49 -3.99
C LEU A 244 -28.14 -0.72 -2.47
N VAL A 245 -26.96 -0.74 -1.87
CA VAL A 245 -26.80 -0.85 -0.41
C VAL A 245 -27.27 0.42 0.31
N LEU A 246 -27.05 1.60 -0.27
CA LEU A 246 -27.52 2.88 0.29
C LEU A 246 -29.06 2.99 0.29
N ASP A 247 -29.72 2.57 -0.79
CA ASP A 247 -31.19 2.54 -0.93
C ASP A 247 -31.84 1.52 0.03
N ARG A 248 -31.31 0.29 0.07
CA ARG A 248 -31.92 -0.79 0.88
C ARG A 248 -31.58 -0.75 2.37
N GLY A 249 -30.54 -0.02 2.77
CA GLY A 249 -30.06 0.03 4.16
C GLY A 249 -29.17 -1.16 4.54
N GLY A 250 -28.26 -1.57 3.64
CA GLY A 250 -27.32 -2.67 3.87
C GLY A 250 -26.08 -2.28 4.70
N PRO A 251 -25.08 -3.19 4.79
CA PRO A 251 -23.88 -2.97 5.61
C PRO A 251 -23.15 -1.67 5.30
N ALA A 252 -22.88 -0.88 6.36
CA ALA A 252 -22.27 0.45 6.24
C ALA A 252 -20.90 0.44 5.53
N LEU A 253 -20.19 -0.69 5.54
CA LEU A 253 -18.94 -0.89 4.79
C LEU A 253 -19.14 -0.78 3.27
N LEU A 254 -20.17 -1.43 2.72
CA LEU A 254 -20.43 -1.45 1.27
C LEU A 254 -20.91 -0.08 0.76
N THR A 255 -21.44 0.80 1.63
CA THR A 255 -21.72 2.20 1.26
C THR A 255 -20.45 3.01 0.95
N ALA A 256 -19.26 2.51 1.33
CA ALA A 256 -17.97 3.10 0.95
C ALA A 256 -17.54 2.74 -0.49
N CYS A 257 -18.18 1.76 -1.15
CA CYS A 257 -17.99 1.50 -2.58
C CYS A 257 -18.46 2.68 -3.43
N LEU A 258 -19.61 3.29 -3.11
CA LEU A 258 -20.18 4.41 -3.86
C LEU A 258 -19.20 5.59 -4.08
N PRO A 259 -18.59 6.21 -3.04
CA PRO A 259 -17.68 7.33 -3.25
C PRO A 259 -16.38 6.97 -3.98
N TRP A 260 -15.82 5.77 -3.78
CA TRP A 260 -14.63 5.33 -4.50
C TRP A 260 -14.95 5.01 -5.97
N GLY A 261 -16.05 4.32 -6.22
CA GLY A 261 -16.57 4.06 -7.56
C GLY A 261 -16.89 5.35 -8.32
N LEU A 262 -17.43 6.39 -7.66
CA LEU A 262 -17.68 7.68 -8.31
C LEU A 262 -16.39 8.43 -8.68
N VAL A 263 -15.34 8.37 -7.84
CA VAL A 263 -14.04 8.95 -8.20
C VAL A 263 -13.43 8.22 -9.39
N GLY A 264 -13.49 6.88 -9.41
CA GLY A 264 -13.05 6.08 -10.56
C GLY A 264 -13.86 6.32 -11.82
N LEU A 265 -15.20 6.43 -11.70
CA LEU A 265 -16.12 6.68 -12.81
C LEU A 265 -15.82 8.01 -13.49
N VAL A 266 -15.73 9.10 -12.72
CA VAL A 266 -15.41 10.44 -13.27
C VAL A 266 -14.04 10.42 -13.93
N LEU A 267 -13.01 9.91 -13.23
CA LEU A 267 -11.64 9.86 -13.75
C LEU A 267 -11.54 9.07 -15.06
N MET A 268 -12.14 7.88 -15.13
CA MET A 268 -12.07 7.03 -16.33
C MET A 268 -12.85 7.64 -17.50
N VAL A 269 -14.03 8.21 -17.26
CA VAL A 269 -14.85 8.84 -18.32
C VAL A 269 -14.18 10.12 -18.86
N ASP A 270 -13.52 10.92 -18.01
CA ASP A 270 -12.74 12.09 -18.45
C ASP A 270 -11.47 11.69 -19.23
N ILE A 271 -10.77 10.61 -18.84
CA ILE A 271 -9.63 10.07 -19.62
C ILE A 271 -10.10 9.53 -20.98
N GLU A 272 -11.24 8.84 -21.04
CA GLU A 272 -11.86 8.40 -22.29
C GLU A 272 -12.25 9.57 -23.21
N LEU A 273 -12.73 10.69 -22.65
CA LEU A 273 -12.97 11.93 -23.39
C LEU A 273 -11.67 12.56 -23.91
N ILE A 274 -10.58 12.55 -23.14
CA ILE A 274 -9.28 13.00 -23.63
C ILE A 274 -8.80 12.09 -24.78
N ARG A 275 -8.99 10.77 -24.65
CA ARG A 275 -8.58 9.78 -25.67
C ARG A 275 -9.28 9.96 -27.01
N ILE A 276 -10.60 10.21 -27.04
CA ILE A 276 -11.33 10.39 -28.32
C ILE A 276 -10.96 11.71 -29.05
N LEU A 277 -10.47 12.70 -28.29
CA LEU A 277 -10.11 14.03 -28.82
C LEU A 277 -8.68 14.08 -29.38
N ASP A 278 -7.73 13.27 -28.87
CA ASP A 278 -6.41 13.12 -29.50
C ASP A 278 -6.44 12.07 -30.63
N ALA A 279 -6.13 12.49 -31.85
CA ALA A 279 -6.09 11.62 -33.03
C ALA A 279 -5.01 10.52 -32.98
N ARG A 280 -4.01 10.61 -32.10
CA ARG A 280 -2.97 9.58 -31.89
C ARG A 280 -3.44 8.46 -30.96
N GLU A 281 -4.23 8.82 -29.97
CA GLU A 281 -4.67 7.93 -28.89
C GLU A 281 -6.12 7.43 -29.07
N SER A 282 -6.87 8.03 -30.00
CA SER A 282 -8.17 7.60 -30.52
C SER A 282 -8.09 6.22 -31.23
N ARG A 283 -7.78 5.17 -30.48
CA ARG A 283 -7.67 3.77 -30.91
C ARG A 283 -8.28 2.84 -29.86
N GLY A 284 -8.76 1.68 -30.30
CA GLY A 284 -9.21 0.61 -29.40
C GLY A 284 -8.02 -0.04 -28.69
N GLY A 285 -8.23 -0.44 -27.42
CA GLY A 285 -7.30 -1.32 -26.71
C GLY A 285 -7.65 -2.79 -26.89
N THR A 286 -6.91 -3.69 -26.25
CA THR A 286 -7.20 -5.12 -26.26
C THR A 286 -8.43 -5.46 -25.42
N ALA A 287 -9.28 -6.37 -25.91
CA ALA A 287 -10.41 -6.90 -25.17
C ALA A 287 -10.02 -8.22 -24.47
N SER A 288 -9.51 -8.12 -23.24
CA SER A 288 -9.08 -9.29 -22.47
C SER A 288 -10.27 -10.02 -21.82
N VAL A 289 -10.08 -11.30 -21.45
CA VAL A 289 -11.06 -12.07 -20.65
C VAL A 289 -11.45 -11.33 -19.37
N LEU A 290 -10.49 -10.68 -18.71
CA LEU A 290 -10.71 -9.88 -17.50
C LEU A 290 -11.63 -8.66 -17.77
N ASN A 291 -11.55 -8.06 -18.96
CA ASN A 291 -12.44 -6.97 -19.36
C ASN A 291 -13.89 -7.48 -19.47
N TYR A 292 -14.10 -8.63 -20.14
CA TYR A 292 -15.44 -9.23 -20.28
C TYR A 292 -16.04 -9.61 -18.92
N LEU A 293 -15.25 -10.21 -18.03
CA LEU A 293 -15.68 -10.53 -16.66
C LEU A 293 -16.08 -9.27 -15.87
N ALA A 294 -15.29 -8.19 -15.96
CA ALA A 294 -15.60 -6.93 -15.28
C ALA A 294 -16.87 -6.26 -15.84
N HIS A 295 -17.07 -6.27 -17.17
CA HIS A 295 -18.28 -5.73 -17.79
C HIS A 295 -19.52 -6.58 -17.45
N GLY A 296 -19.40 -7.92 -17.42
CA GLY A 296 -20.47 -8.81 -16.98
C GLY A 296 -20.90 -8.55 -15.53
N ALA A 297 -19.93 -8.41 -14.62
CA ALA A 297 -20.18 -8.04 -13.23
C ALA A 297 -20.83 -6.64 -13.10
N ALA A 298 -20.36 -5.66 -13.88
CA ALA A 298 -20.91 -4.30 -13.90
C ALA A 298 -22.36 -4.27 -14.38
N VAL A 299 -22.67 -4.95 -15.50
CA VAL A 299 -24.04 -5.06 -16.03
C VAL A 299 -24.95 -5.81 -15.05
N GLY A 300 -24.48 -6.91 -14.45
CA GLY A 300 -25.22 -7.66 -13.44
C GLY A 300 -25.57 -6.81 -12.20
N LEU A 301 -24.63 -6.00 -11.71
CA LEU A 301 -24.85 -5.10 -10.57
C LEU A 301 -25.76 -3.92 -10.94
N VAL A 302 -25.71 -3.40 -12.16
CA VAL A 302 -26.65 -2.36 -12.65
C VAL A 302 -28.06 -2.94 -12.80
N ALA A 303 -28.21 -4.16 -13.31
CA ALA A 303 -29.50 -4.86 -13.35
C ALA A 303 -30.05 -5.12 -11.94
N ALA A 304 -29.19 -5.54 -10.99
CA ALA A 304 -29.55 -5.70 -9.58
C ALA A 304 -29.93 -4.37 -8.91
N LEU A 305 -29.37 -3.23 -9.33
CA LEU A 305 -29.79 -1.91 -8.88
C LEU A 305 -31.21 -1.57 -9.38
N VAL A 306 -31.50 -1.77 -10.68
CA VAL A 306 -32.81 -1.47 -11.29
C VAL A 306 -33.93 -2.37 -10.74
N ALA A 307 -33.68 -3.67 -10.60
CA ALA A 307 -34.62 -4.62 -10.02
C ALA A 307 -34.71 -4.50 -8.48
N GLY A 308 -33.66 -3.99 -7.85
CA GLY A 308 -33.52 -3.99 -6.39
C GLY A 308 -34.04 -2.73 -5.70
N ALA A 309 -33.82 -1.55 -6.26
CA ALA A 309 -34.02 -0.30 -5.54
C ALA A 309 -35.48 -0.05 -5.13
N ARG A 310 -35.66 0.46 -3.91
CA ARG A 310 -36.93 0.95 -3.37
C ARG A 310 -37.33 2.25 -4.03
N ASP A 311 -36.41 3.21 -4.14
CA ASP A 311 -36.64 4.43 -4.89
C ASP A 311 -36.23 4.29 -6.36
N ARG A 312 -37.23 4.10 -7.22
CA ARG A 312 -37.05 4.09 -8.69
C ARG A 312 -36.64 5.45 -9.24
N ARG A 313 -37.02 6.58 -8.60
CA ARG A 313 -36.66 7.94 -9.04
C ARG A 313 -35.16 8.21 -8.83
N PHE A 314 -34.56 7.60 -7.82
CA PHE A 314 -33.11 7.54 -7.62
C PHE A 314 -32.43 6.56 -8.59
N ALA A 315 -32.90 5.31 -8.64
CA ALA A 315 -32.15 4.23 -9.28
C ALA A 315 -32.21 4.21 -10.82
N TRP A 316 -33.33 4.61 -11.44
CA TRP A 316 -33.45 4.62 -12.91
C TRP A 316 -32.47 5.58 -13.60
N PRO A 317 -32.39 6.88 -13.23
CA PRO A 317 -31.39 7.77 -13.82
C PRO A 317 -29.96 7.31 -13.50
N LEU A 318 -29.70 6.78 -12.30
CA LEU A 318 -28.36 6.26 -11.98
C LEU A 318 -27.98 5.08 -12.88
N ALA A 319 -28.86 4.10 -13.04
CA ALA A 319 -28.63 2.95 -13.91
C ALA A 319 -28.44 3.36 -15.37
N ALA A 320 -29.24 4.32 -15.87
CA ALA A 320 -29.06 4.87 -17.22
C ALA A 320 -27.66 5.49 -17.40
N GLY A 321 -27.21 6.32 -16.44
CA GLY A 321 -25.87 6.89 -16.44
C GLY A 321 -24.76 5.83 -16.41
N LEU A 322 -24.94 4.75 -15.64
CA LEU A 322 -23.98 3.65 -15.58
C LEU A 322 -23.93 2.82 -16.87
N VAL A 323 -25.08 2.59 -17.53
CA VAL A 323 -25.12 1.96 -18.86
C VAL A 323 -24.42 2.84 -19.90
N LEU A 324 -24.74 4.15 -19.94
CA LEU A 324 -24.10 5.09 -20.87
C LEU A 324 -22.57 5.13 -20.70
N ALA A 325 -22.06 5.03 -19.47
CA ALA A 325 -20.63 4.91 -19.20
C ALA A 325 -20.04 3.60 -19.77
N LEU A 326 -20.69 2.45 -19.52
CA LEU A 326 -20.26 1.15 -20.08
C LEU A 326 -20.30 1.10 -21.61
N LEU A 327 -21.09 1.94 -22.28
CA LEU A 327 -21.07 2.05 -23.74
C LEU A 327 -19.81 2.74 -24.28
N VAL A 328 -19.16 3.62 -23.51
CA VAL A 328 -18.03 4.45 -24.01
C VAL A 328 -16.89 3.59 -24.59
N PRO A 329 -16.32 2.58 -23.90
CA PRO A 329 -15.25 1.75 -24.47
C PRO A 329 -15.69 0.94 -25.70
N LEU A 330 -16.98 0.54 -25.77
CA LEU A 330 -17.50 -0.25 -26.89
C LEU A 330 -17.45 0.53 -28.22
N VAL A 331 -17.53 1.87 -28.17
CA VAL A 331 -17.39 2.73 -29.36
C VAL A 331 -16.00 2.55 -29.99
N PHE A 332 -14.94 2.49 -29.17
CA PHE A 332 -13.55 2.31 -29.63
C PHE A 332 -13.28 0.90 -30.15
N TRP A 333 -13.79 -0.15 -29.48
CA TRP A 333 -13.64 -1.52 -29.96
C TRP A 333 -14.34 -1.80 -31.29
N ARG A 334 -15.37 -1.04 -31.66
CA ARG A 334 -16.06 -1.16 -32.95
C ARG A 334 -15.33 -0.50 -34.13
N GLY A 335 -14.17 0.12 -33.94
CA GLY A 335 -13.40 0.74 -35.03
C GLY A 335 -14.02 1.99 -35.65
N LEU A 336 -15.16 2.48 -35.12
CA LEU A 336 -15.88 3.69 -35.55
C LEU A 336 -15.13 5.01 -35.22
N VAL A 337 -13.86 4.91 -34.84
CA VAL A 337 -13.16 5.85 -33.98
C VAL A 337 -11.86 6.36 -34.61
N VAL A 338 -12.05 7.27 -35.56
CA VAL A 338 -11.03 8.24 -36.00
C VAL A 338 -11.70 9.55 -36.42
N GLY A 339 -12.88 9.45 -37.06
CA GLY A 339 -13.65 10.57 -37.61
C GLY A 339 -14.52 11.34 -36.60
N LEU A 340 -15.05 12.47 -37.07
CA LEU A 340 -15.90 13.39 -36.31
C LEU A 340 -17.14 12.73 -35.64
N PRO A 341 -17.85 11.77 -36.26
CA PRO A 341 -19.01 11.12 -35.62
C PRO A 341 -18.66 10.44 -34.29
N GLY A 342 -17.52 9.74 -34.20
CA GLY A 342 -17.10 9.06 -32.97
C GLY A 342 -16.85 10.04 -31.81
N ARG A 343 -16.29 11.22 -32.10
CA ARG A 343 -16.11 12.31 -31.12
C ARG A 343 -17.44 12.84 -30.60
N VAL A 344 -18.41 13.07 -31.49
CA VAL A 344 -19.76 13.53 -31.11
C VAL A 344 -20.48 12.48 -30.27
N VAL A 345 -20.40 11.20 -30.63
CA VAL A 345 -20.99 10.10 -29.86
C VAL A 345 -20.39 10.00 -28.45
N VAL A 346 -19.06 9.96 -28.32
CA VAL A 346 -18.43 9.86 -26.99
C VAL A 346 -18.70 11.11 -26.14
N ALA A 347 -18.61 12.32 -26.69
CA ALA A 347 -18.95 13.54 -25.95
C ALA A 347 -20.43 13.56 -25.51
N GLY A 348 -21.35 13.07 -26.36
CA GLY A 348 -22.77 12.89 -26.03
C GLY A 348 -23.00 11.86 -24.92
N LEU A 349 -22.29 10.73 -24.95
CA LEU A 349 -22.31 9.74 -23.86
C LEU A 349 -21.82 10.34 -22.54
N VAL A 350 -20.66 11.02 -22.54
CA VAL A 350 -20.08 11.68 -21.35
C VAL A 350 -21.06 12.70 -20.75
N LEU A 351 -21.69 13.53 -21.59
CA LEU A 351 -22.72 14.47 -21.16
C LEU A 351 -23.95 13.76 -20.58
N GLY A 352 -24.40 12.67 -21.20
CA GLY A 352 -25.50 11.84 -20.72
C GLY A 352 -25.20 11.22 -19.35
N VAL A 353 -23.99 10.70 -19.14
CA VAL A 353 -23.51 10.20 -17.83
C VAL A 353 -23.56 11.33 -16.78
N ALA A 354 -23.04 12.51 -17.11
CA ALA A 354 -23.01 13.65 -16.19
C ALA A 354 -24.41 14.11 -15.77
N ILE A 355 -25.33 14.27 -16.73
CA ILE A 355 -26.74 14.63 -16.47
C ILE A 355 -27.42 13.55 -15.63
N ALA A 356 -27.25 12.27 -15.98
CA ALA A 356 -27.83 11.15 -15.25
C ALA A 356 -27.38 11.09 -13.77
N LEU A 357 -26.09 11.33 -13.50
CA LEU A 357 -25.55 11.42 -12.14
C LEU A 357 -26.10 12.62 -11.36
N VAL A 358 -26.28 13.78 -12.02
CA VAL A 358 -26.92 14.95 -11.40
C VAL A 358 -28.38 14.66 -11.05
N VAL A 359 -29.17 14.14 -11.99
CA VAL A 359 -30.58 13.82 -11.79
C VAL A 359 -30.75 12.80 -10.65
N ALA A 360 -29.99 11.70 -10.66
CA ALA A 360 -30.01 10.70 -9.58
C ALA A 360 -29.59 11.28 -8.22
N GLY A 361 -28.57 12.15 -8.20
CA GLY A 361 -28.12 12.82 -6.98
C GLY A 361 -29.14 13.80 -6.40
N VAL A 362 -29.94 14.44 -7.25
CA VAL A 362 -31.05 15.32 -6.84
C VAL A 362 -32.25 14.51 -6.38
N SER A 363 -32.70 13.52 -7.16
CA SER A 363 -33.91 12.74 -6.85
C SER A 363 -33.79 11.91 -5.56
N GLY A 364 -32.64 11.24 -5.35
CA GLY A 364 -32.36 10.50 -4.11
C GLY A 364 -31.73 11.33 -2.99
N GLY A 365 -31.57 12.64 -3.15
CA GLY A 365 -30.90 13.52 -2.17
C GLY A 365 -29.39 13.25 -1.95
N VAL A 366 -28.78 12.39 -2.75
CA VAL A 366 -27.40 11.93 -2.60
C VAL A 366 -26.42 12.96 -3.19
N ARG A 367 -26.09 14.01 -2.41
CA ARG A 367 -25.15 15.08 -2.79
C ARG A 367 -23.83 14.62 -3.42
N ARG A 368 -23.33 13.41 -3.09
CA ARG A 368 -22.12 12.81 -3.70
C ARG A 368 -22.28 12.58 -5.21
N LEU A 369 -23.46 12.14 -5.65
CA LEU A 369 -23.77 11.91 -7.06
C LEU A 369 -23.94 13.22 -7.82
N THR A 370 -24.64 14.20 -7.23
CA THR A 370 -24.73 15.56 -7.79
C THR A 370 -23.34 16.17 -7.98
N LEU A 371 -22.48 16.07 -6.96
CA LEU A 371 -21.11 16.58 -7.04
C LEU A 371 -20.30 15.86 -8.12
N ALA A 372 -20.39 14.53 -8.22
CA ALA A 372 -19.69 13.75 -9.25
C ALA A 372 -20.14 14.12 -10.67
N GLY A 373 -21.45 14.21 -10.91
CA GLY A 373 -22.02 14.62 -12.21
C GLY A 373 -21.66 16.05 -12.59
N SER A 374 -21.75 17.01 -11.65
CA SER A 374 -21.31 18.40 -11.89
C SER A 374 -19.80 18.53 -12.09
N SER A 375 -18.98 17.70 -11.42
CA SER A 375 -17.53 17.66 -11.66
C SER A 375 -17.20 17.07 -13.04
N LEU A 376 -17.83 15.98 -13.45
CA LEU A 376 -17.68 15.39 -14.78
C LEU A 376 -18.09 16.37 -15.89
N PHE A 377 -19.23 17.04 -15.72
CA PHE A 377 -19.67 18.10 -16.64
C PHE A 377 -18.65 19.26 -16.73
N GLY A 378 -18.13 19.70 -15.58
CA GLY A 378 -17.13 20.76 -15.51
C GLY A 378 -15.78 20.39 -16.12
N LEU A 379 -15.29 19.17 -15.90
CA LEU A 379 -14.06 18.67 -16.53
C LEU A 379 -14.27 18.47 -18.04
N ALA A 380 -15.37 17.86 -18.47
CA ALA A 380 -15.67 17.68 -19.88
C ALA A 380 -15.72 19.01 -20.65
N ILE A 381 -16.36 20.04 -20.08
CA ILE A 381 -16.32 21.40 -20.65
C ILE A 381 -14.89 21.95 -20.67
N LEU A 382 -14.12 21.80 -19.59
CA LEU A 382 -12.73 22.29 -19.55
C LEU A 382 -11.83 21.59 -20.58
N ILE A 383 -12.02 20.29 -20.82
CA ILE A 383 -11.29 19.49 -21.81
C ILE A 383 -11.66 19.94 -23.24
N LEU A 384 -12.95 20.13 -23.53
CA LEU A 384 -13.43 20.63 -24.83
C LEU A 384 -12.99 22.08 -25.09
N LEU A 385 -13.00 22.93 -24.06
CA LEU A 385 -12.44 24.28 -24.12
C LEU A 385 -10.93 24.25 -24.34
N TRP A 386 -10.18 23.36 -23.67
CA TRP A 386 -8.74 23.23 -23.88
C TRP A 386 -8.39 22.82 -25.31
N GLN A 387 -9.14 21.90 -25.93
CA GLN A 387 -8.94 21.51 -27.34
C GLN A 387 -9.29 22.66 -28.33
N THR A 388 -10.39 23.38 -28.09
CA THR A 388 -10.82 24.51 -28.93
C THR A 388 -9.99 25.79 -28.72
N VAL A 389 -9.35 25.94 -27.56
CA VAL A 389 -8.35 26.99 -27.28
C VAL A 389 -6.97 26.58 -27.81
N GLY A 390 -6.54 25.33 -27.66
CA GLY A 390 -5.25 24.83 -28.15
C GLY A 390 -5.11 24.92 -29.68
N THR A 391 -6.19 24.65 -30.40
CA THR A 391 -6.28 24.87 -31.87
C THR A 391 -6.20 26.35 -32.26
N ARG A 392 -6.57 27.29 -31.37
CA ARG A 392 -6.37 28.74 -31.54
C ARG A 392 -5.00 29.20 -31.05
N GLN A 393 -4.44 28.62 -30.00
CA GLN A 393 -3.14 28.99 -29.42
C GLN A 393 -1.95 28.63 -30.29
N ARG A 394 -2.07 27.65 -31.21
CA ARG A 394 -1.10 27.50 -32.32
C ARG A 394 -1.04 28.70 -33.29
N ARG A 395 -2.00 29.65 -33.21
CA ARG A 395 -1.96 30.98 -33.84
C ARG A 395 -1.89 32.14 -32.83
N ALA A 396 -1.86 31.85 -31.53
CA ALA A 396 -1.91 32.84 -30.45
C ALA A 396 -0.95 32.45 -29.31
N ALA A 397 0.32 32.24 -29.66
CA ALA A 397 1.42 32.10 -28.71
C ALA A 397 1.87 33.48 -28.17
N SER A 398 0.91 34.25 -27.66
CA SER A 398 1.11 35.57 -27.06
C SER A 398 0.21 35.74 -25.82
N VAL A 399 0.66 36.53 -24.84
CA VAL A 399 -0.07 36.94 -23.61
C VAL A 399 -0.36 35.82 -22.57
N ARG A 400 0.71 35.40 -21.88
CA ARG A 400 0.86 35.28 -20.40
C ARG A 400 -0.38 35.07 -19.48
N ALA A 401 -0.47 33.85 -18.90
CA ALA A 401 -0.32 33.54 -17.46
C ALA A 401 -1.38 33.88 -16.34
N ALA A 402 -1.76 32.81 -15.59
CA ALA A 402 -1.69 32.63 -14.11
C ALA A 402 -2.91 32.80 -13.13
N ARG A 403 -3.15 31.71 -12.34
CA ARG A 403 -3.51 31.62 -10.88
C ARG A 403 -4.93 32.08 -10.39
N ALA A 404 -5.54 31.60 -9.28
CA ALA A 404 -5.33 30.39 -8.41
C ALA A 404 -6.48 30.06 -7.39
N THR A 405 -6.62 28.75 -7.05
CA THR A 405 -7.03 28.06 -5.77
C THR A 405 -8.17 28.49 -4.79
N GLY A 406 -9.01 27.52 -4.38
CA GLY A 406 -9.68 27.41 -3.04
C GLY A 406 -11.08 26.74 -3.05
N ARG A 407 -11.71 26.20 -1.97
CA ARG A 407 -11.26 25.48 -0.73
C ARG A 407 -12.40 24.54 -0.21
N ARG A 408 -12.61 24.25 1.11
CA ARG A 408 -13.60 23.23 1.64
C ARG A 408 -14.21 23.52 3.04
N GLY A 409 -15.27 22.80 3.46
CA GLY A 409 -15.93 22.83 4.79
C GLY A 409 -16.50 21.48 5.33
N ARG A 410 -16.98 21.43 6.61
CA ARG A 410 -17.23 20.22 7.49
C ARG A 410 -18.28 20.57 8.62
N MET A 411 -18.87 19.72 9.52
CA MET A 411 -19.01 18.26 9.80
C MET A 411 -20.10 17.99 10.92
N MET A 412 -20.42 16.72 11.27
CA MET A 412 -20.99 16.18 12.56
C MET A 412 -22.51 16.37 12.90
N THR A 413 -23.09 15.77 13.98
CA THR A 413 -23.43 14.34 14.33
C THR A 413 -23.90 14.17 15.82
N LEU A 414 -24.85 13.25 16.13
CA LEU A 414 -25.17 12.62 17.45
C LEU A 414 -26.13 11.39 17.22
N PRO A 415 -26.51 10.54 18.21
CA PRO A 415 -25.83 9.97 19.40
C PRO A 415 -25.81 8.40 19.41
N HIS A 416 -25.50 7.72 20.54
CA HIS A 416 -25.46 6.24 20.69
C HIS A 416 -25.81 5.79 22.14
N ALA A 417 -25.89 4.47 22.40
CA ALA A 417 -26.15 3.87 23.74
C ALA A 417 -25.44 2.51 23.92
N ASP A 418 -24.96 2.22 25.14
CA ASP A 418 -24.10 1.06 25.48
C ASP A 418 -24.65 0.20 26.64
N ALA A 419 -24.91 -1.10 26.43
CA ALA A 419 -25.05 -2.10 27.50
C ALA A 419 -25.00 -3.56 27.01
N LEU A 420 -23.95 -4.34 27.35
CA LEU A 420 -24.06 -5.80 27.66
C LEU A 420 -22.78 -6.46 28.20
N LEU A 421 -21.62 -6.22 27.57
CA LEU A 421 -20.48 -7.16 27.55
C LEU A 421 -19.48 -7.05 28.72
N ARG A 422 -19.94 -7.27 29.97
CA ARG A 422 -19.06 -7.29 31.19
C ARG A 422 -18.67 -8.69 31.71
N ARG A 423 -18.85 -9.78 30.93
CA ARG A 423 -18.95 -11.16 31.48
C ARG A 423 -17.77 -12.15 31.21
N LEU A 424 -16.56 -11.69 30.89
CA LEU A 424 -15.38 -12.58 30.81
C LEU A 424 -14.14 -12.00 31.51
N PRO A 425 -13.36 -12.82 32.24
CA PRO A 425 -12.17 -12.34 32.94
C PRO A 425 -11.10 -11.78 31.99
N LEU A 426 -10.31 -10.83 32.49
CA LEU A 426 -9.34 -10.06 31.71
C LEU A 426 -7.97 -10.77 31.59
N ILE A 427 -7.60 -11.55 32.61
CA ILE A 427 -6.23 -12.05 32.81
C ILE A 427 -5.86 -13.14 31.79
N GLY A 428 -6.74 -14.12 31.54
CA GLY A 428 -6.46 -15.18 30.55
C GLY A 428 -6.27 -14.63 29.12
N ARG A 429 -7.00 -13.57 28.76
CA ARG A 429 -6.85 -12.88 27.46
C ARG A 429 -5.49 -12.17 27.34
N MET A 430 -4.99 -11.62 28.44
CA MET A 430 -3.67 -10.97 28.50
C MET A 430 -2.52 -11.97 28.35
N LEU A 431 -2.60 -13.13 29.03
CA LEU A 431 -1.55 -14.16 29.00
C LEU A 431 -1.41 -14.81 27.61
N ALA A 432 -2.53 -15.16 26.96
CA ALA A 432 -2.50 -15.73 25.61
C ALA A 432 -1.90 -14.78 24.57
N ALA A 433 -2.22 -13.48 24.66
CA ALA A 433 -1.65 -12.45 23.78
C ALA A 433 -0.13 -12.29 23.98
N MET A 434 0.33 -12.30 25.25
CA MET A 434 1.75 -12.18 25.58
C MET A 434 2.56 -13.37 25.04
N LEU A 435 2.05 -14.59 25.21
CA LEU A 435 2.75 -15.82 24.81
C LEU A 435 2.89 -15.91 23.27
N LEU A 436 1.84 -15.55 22.52
CA LEU A 436 1.90 -15.46 21.05
C LEU A 436 2.91 -14.42 20.54
N LEU A 437 2.93 -13.22 21.11
CA LEU A 437 3.83 -12.16 20.68
C LEU A 437 5.29 -12.49 21.00
N CYS A 438 5.60 -12.92 22.24
CA CYS A 438 6.95 -13.31 22.63
C CYS A 438 7.45 -14.54 21.87
N GLY A 439 6.60 -15.56 21.68
CA GLY A 439 6.96 -16.77 20.93
C GLY A 439 7.32 -16.49 19.46
N GLY A 440 6.53 -15.65 18.77
CA GLY A 440 6.81 -15.28 17.37
C GLY A 440 8.12 -14.51 17.20
N LEU A 441 8.49 -13.68 18.18
CA LEU A 441 9.76 -12.94 18.18
C LEU A 441 10.96 -13.85 18.47
N LEU A 442 10.86 -14.76 19.45
CA LEU A 442 11.91 -15.72 19.78
C LEU A 442 12.17 -16.70 18.63
N ALA A 443 11.12 -17.18 17.95
CA ALA A 443 11.26 -18.03 16.78
C ALA A 443 12.01 -17.34 15.63
N LEU A 444 11.79 -16.03 15.42
CA LEU A 444 12.51 -15.25 14.41
C LEU A 444 14.01 -15.17 14.74
N VAL A 445 14.37 -14.89 15.99
CA VAL A 445 15.77 -14.83 16.43
C VAL A 445 16.46 -16.19 16.32
N GLU A 446 15.83 -17.26 16.83
CA GLU A 446 16.44 -18.60 16.80
C GLU A 446 16.62 -19.11 15.36
N SER A 447 15.67 -18.83 14.44
CA SER A 447 15.82 -19.19 13.03
C SER A 447 17.04 -18.55 12.35
N ARG A 448 17.55 -17.40 12.85
CA ARG A 448 18.80 -16.79 12.37
C ARG A 448 20.02 -17.27 13.14
N ALA A 449 19.92 -17.41 14.46
CA ALA A 449 21.02 -17.91 15.28
C ALA A 449 21.41 -19.36 14.91
N ALA A 450 20.44 -20.22 14.61
CA ALA A 450 20.69 -21.58 14.12
C ALA A 450 21.46 -21.62 12.79
N ILE A 451 21.17 -20.72 11.84
CA ILE A 451 21.87 -20.62 10.54
C ILE A 451 23.34 -20.25 10.77
N LEU A 452 23.63 -19.30 11.67
CA LEU A 452 24.99 -18.77 11.86
C LEU A 452 25.85 -19.64 12.81
N ARG A 453 25.21 -20.44 13.67
CA ARG A 453 25.84 -21.49 14.49
C ARG A 453 26.12 -22.78 13.72
N ASN A 454 25.18 -23.25 12.89
CA ASN A 454 25.23 -24.59 12.29
C ASN A 454 25.43 -24.61 10.76
N GLY A 455 25.46 -23.46 10.08
CA GLY A 455 25.61 -23.36 8.62
C GLY A 455 27.05 -23.54 8.13
N THR A 456 27.21 -24.18 6.98
CA THR A 456 28.50 -24.42 6.32
C THR A 456 29.07 -23.12 5.77
N GLU A 457 30.34 -22.82 6.08
CA GLU A 457 30.99 -21.58 5.62
C GLU A 457 31.50 -21.67 4.17
N VAL A 458 31.25 -20.58 3.42
CA VAL A 458 31.58 -20.42 2.00
C VAL A 458 32.23 -19.05 1.77
N ARG A 459 33.41 -19.01 1.13
CA ARG A 459 34.06 -17.77 0.69
C ARG A 459 33.54 -17.35 -0.68
N LEU A 460 33.24 -16.07 -0.85
CA LEU A 460 32.69 -15.48 -2.07
C LEU A 460 33.54 -14.27 -2.50
N ARG A 461 33.99 -14.26 -3.75
CA ARG A 461 34.58 -13.09 -4.42
C ARG A 461 33.46 -12.07 -4.69
N THR A 462 33.75 -10.78 -4.46
CA THR A 462 32.80 -9.70 -4.82
C THR A 462 33.17 -9.05 -6.15
N VAL A 463 32.18 -8.43 -6.80
CA VAL A 463 32.28 -7.80 -8.12
C VAL A 463 31.82 -6.33 -8.00
N PRO A 464 32.49 -5.36 -8.66
CA PRO A 464 32.15 -3.95 -8.53
C PRO A 464 30.74 -3.60 -9.03
N VAL A 465 29.96 -2.93 -8.19
CA VAL A 465 28.73 -2.22 -8.57
C VAL A 465 28.79 -0.79 -8.01
N ASP A 466 28.13 0.14 -8.70
CA ASP A 466 27.91 1.53 -8.29
C ASP A 466 26.40 1.82 -8.21
N PRO A 467 25.84 2.10 -7.02
CA PRO A 467 24.42 2.41 -6.86
C PRO A 467 24.19 3.80 -6.22
N ARG A 468 23.65 4.74 -7.00
CA ARG A 468 23.03 5.95 -6.44
C ARG A 468 21.58 5.66 -6.02
N ASP A 469 21.27 5.76 -4.72
CA ASP A 469 19.89 5.96 -4.23
C ASP A 469 19.89 7.03 -3.13
N LEU A 470 18.98 8.00 -3.22
CA LEU A 470 19.05 9.27 -2.48
C LEU A 470 18.39 9.19 -1.08
N PHE A 471 17.83 8.04 -0.70
CA PHE A 471 16.88 7.93 0.42
C PHE A 471 17.10 6.74 1.38
N ARG A 472 18.28 6.10 1.40
CA ARG A 472 18.52 4.87 2.18
C ARG A 472 19.70 4.87 3.16
N GLY A 473 20.50 5.94 3.19
CA GLY A 473 21.77 5.95 3.94
C GLY A 473 22.86 5.15 3.22
N ASP A 474 23.96 4.89 3.92
CA ASP A 474 25.15 4.26 3.35
C ASP A 474 24.99 2.72 3.30
N TYR A 475 25.01 2.15 2.10
CA TYR A 475 24.98 0.70 1.91
C TYR A 475 25.78 0.30 0.67
N VAL A 476 26.46 -0.84 0.74
CA VAL A 476 27.23 -1.40 -0.38
C VAL A 476 26.40 -2.48 -1.05
N VAL A 477 26.17 -2.33 -2.36
CA VAL A 477 25.62 -3.41 -3.19
C VAL A 477 26.75 -4.35 -3.58
N LEU A 478 26.63 -5.61 -3.18
CA LEU A 478 27.59 -6.66 -3.43
C LEU A 478 27.07 -7.51 -4.60
N ALA A 479 27.81 -7.54 -5.71
CA ALA A 479 27.61 -8.55 -6.74
C ALA A 479 28.59 -9.70 -6.54
N TYR A 480 28.21 -10.91 -6.95
CA TYR A 480 29.03 -12.11 -6.84
C TYR A 480 29.11 -12.80 -8.20
N PRO A 481 30.23 -13.43 -8.59
CA PRO A 481 30.31 -14.23 -9.81
C PRO A 481 29.27 -15.34 -9.85
N ILE A 482 28.97 -15.95 -8.68
CA ILE A 482 27.92 -16.97 -8.53
C ILE A 482 26.51 -16.47 -8.86
N SER A 483 26.27 -15.16 -8.95
CA SER A 483 24.98 -14.60 -9.35
C SER A 483 24.69 -14.72 -10.85
N ILE A 484 25.65 -15.15 -11.68
CA ILE A 484 25.51 -15.30 -13.13
C ILE A 484 25.74 -16.77 -13.52
N VAL A 485 24.66 -17.55 -13.52
CA VAL A 485 24.72 -19.02 -13.67
C VAL A 485 24.31 -19.43 -15.08
N ALA A 486 25.08 -20.32 -15.71
CA ALA A 486 24.67 -20.96 -16.95
C ALA A 486 23.54 -21.96 -16.68
N PRO A 487 22.45 -21.97 -17.47
CA PRO A 487 21.45 -23.04 -17.36
C PRO A 487 22.08 -24.39 -17.77
N GLY A 488 21.67 -25.47 -17.09
CA GLY A 488 22.15 -26.82 -17.39
C GLY A 488 21.67 -27.37 -18.75
N PRO A 489 22.07 -28.60 -19.13
CA PRO A 489 21.55 -29.27 -20.31
C PRO A 489 20.01 -29.39 -20.22
N GLY A 490 19.31 -28.83 -21.21
CA GLY A 490 17.87 -28.51 -21.15
C GLY A 490 17.58 -27.00 -21.25
N GLY A 491 18.57 -26.14 -20.96
CA GLY A 491 18.49 -24.70 -21.08
C GLY A 491 17.66 -24.02 -19.98
N ALA A 492 17.45 -22.71 -20.12
CA ALA A 492 16.60 -21.93 -19.20
C ALA A 492 15.08 -22.19 -19.40
N ALA A 493 14.72 -23.23 -20.16
CA ALA A 493 13.37 -23.52 -20.58
C ALA A 493 12.47 -23.90 -19.39
N GLY A 494 11.65 -22.95 -18.95
CA GLY A 494 10.68 -23.12 -17.87
C GLY A 494 10.92 -22.20 -16.67
N MET A 495 12.16 -21.76 -16.42
CA MET A 495 12.48 -20.83 -15.33
C MET A 495 12.05 -19.40 -15.66
N ARG A 496 11.52 -18.68 -14.67
CA ARG A 496 10.99 -17.32 -14.79
C ARG A 496 11.56 -16.40 -13.72
N ARG A 497 11.51 -15.08 -13.96
CA ARG A 497 11.84 -14.08 -12.95
C ARG A 497 10.92 -14.23 -11.73
N GLY A 498 11.51 -14.33 -10.55
CA GLY A 498 10.79 -14.54 -9.29
C GLY A 498 10.77 -16.00 -8.81
N ASP A 499 11.13 -16.97 -9.65
CA ASP A 499 11.21 -18.37 -9.26
C ASP A 499 12.36 -18.60 -8.26
N THR A 500 12.15 -19.53 -7.33
CA THR A 500 13.19 -20.04 -6.43
C THR A 500 13.99 -21.11 -7.16
N VAL A 501 15.31 -21.01 -7.12
CA VAL A 501 16.26 -21.96 -7.74
C VAL A 501 17.35 -22.32 -6.74
N TYR A 502 17.88 -23.54 -6.89
CA TYR A 502 18.98 -24.06 -6.09
C TYR A 502 20.23 -24.12 -6.96
N VAL A 503 21.32 -23.54 -6.47
CA VAL A 503 22.60 -23.47 -7.18
C VAL A 503 23.62 -24.30 -6.41
N THR A 504 24.24 -25.26 -7.08
CA THR A 504 25.31 -26.08 -6.50
C THR A 504 26.63 -25.34 -6.64
N LEU A 505 27.30 -25.11 -5.51
CA LEU A 505 28.60 -24.45 -5.41
C LEU A 505 29.71 -25.48 -5.19
N THR A 506 30.78 -25.35 -5.95
CA THR A 506 32.08 -26.04 -5.74
C THR A 506 33.15 -25.04 -5.37
N ARG A 507 34.22 -25.47 -4.69
CA ARG A 507 35.38 -24.62 -4.37
C ARG A 507 36.38 -24.63 -5.52
N ASP A 508 37.00 -23.48 -5.80
CA ASP A 508 38.15 -23.36 -6.69
C ASP A 508 39.49 -23.58 -5.96
N ALA A 509 40.61 -23.48 -6.68
CA ALA A 509 41.95 -23.74 -6.15
C ALA A 509 42.36 -22.76 -5.05
N GLU A 510 41.79 -21.56 -5.00
CA GLU A 510 42.00 -20.57 -3.94
C GLU A 510 40.94 -20.66 -2.82
N GLY A 511 39.99 -21.60 -2.95
CA GLY A 511 38.97 -21.92 -1.94
C GLY A 511 37.70 -21.07 -1.97
N PHE A 512 37.47 -20.28 -3.03
CA PHE A 512 36.23 -19.53 -3.23
C PHE A 512 35.16 -20.39 -3.92
N ALA A 513 33.89 -20.08 -3.69
CA ALA A 513 32.80 -20.79 -4.37
C ALA A 513 32.54 -20.29 -5.80
N GLN A 514 32.40 -21.26 -6.71
CA GLN A 514 31.97 -21.08 -8.08
C GLN A 514 30.68 -21.87 -8.34
N ALA A 515 29.80 -21.34 -9.19
CA ALA A 515 28.49 -21.94 -9.47
C ALA A 515 28.62 -23.05 -10.54
N LYS A 516 28.43 -24.30 -10.14
CA LYS A 516 28.56 -25.49 -10.99
C LYS A 516 27.29 -25.80 -11.79
N ALA A 517 26.12 -25.69 -11.16
CA ALA A 517 24.83 -26.02 -11.77
C ALA A 517 23.68 -25.28 -11.10
N VAL A 518 22.55 -25.16 -11.80
CA VAL A 518 21.28 -24.58 -11.29
C VAL A 518 20.12 -25.53 -11.56
N ALA A 519 19.24 -25.71 -10.57
CA ALA A 519 18.07 -26.58 -10.64
C ALA A 519 16.85 -25.93 -9.97
N ALA A 520 15.64 -26.24 -10.46
CA ALA A 520 14.39 -25.76 -9.87
C ALA A 520 13.98 -26.56 -8.62
N ALA A 521 14.25 -27.87 -8.61
CA ALA A 521 14.19 -28.71 -7.42
C ALA A 521 15.56 -28.77 -6.74
N ARG A 522 15.59 -28.96 -5.41
CA ARG A 522 16.85 -29.00 -4.66
C ARG A 522 17.60 -30.32 -4.93
N PRO A 523 18.85 -30.29 -5.44
CA PRO A 523 19.67 -31.49 -5.58
C PRO A 523 20.20 -31.96 -4.21
N ALA A 524 20.54 -33.24 -4.12
CA ALA A 524 21.42 -33.72 -3.06
C ALA A 524 22.83 -33.13 -3.27
N ALA A 525 23.47 -32.67 -2.19
CA ALA A 525 24.83 -32.14 -2.25
C ALA A 525 25.85 -33.28 -2.33
N GLY A 526 26.79 -33.21 -3.28
CA GLY A 526 27.97 -34.08 -3.30
C GLY A 526 28.95 -33.77 -2.18
N GLN A 527 29.94 -34.65 -1.97
CA GLN A 527 31.01 -34.41 -1.00
C GLN A 527 31.79 -33.13 -1.38
N GLY A 528 31.87 -32.19 -0.45
CA GLY A 528 32.52 -30.89 -0.66
C GLY A 528 31.68 -29.83 -1.39
N GLU A 529 30.47 -30.17 -1.85
CA GLU A 529 29.55 -29.23 -2.49
C GLU A 529 28.64 -28.53 -1.48
N VAL A 530 28.23 -27.30 -1.79
CA VAL A 530 27.24 -26.55 -0.99
C VAL A 530 26.10 -26.09 -1.90
N VAL A 531 24.86 -26.41 -1.55
CA VAL A 531 23.68 -25.99 -2.32
C VAL A 531 23.09 -24.73 -1.69
N ILE A 532 23.17 -23.60 -2.40
CA ILE A 532 22.59 -22.31 -1.99
C ILE A 532 21.23 -22.10 -2.68
N ALA A 533 20.25 -21.58 -1.94
CA ALA A 533 18.95 -21.20 -2.46
C ALA A 533 18.96 -19.73 -2.90
N GLY A 534 18.39 -19.42 -4.06
CA GLY A 534 18.31 -18.07 -4.61
C GLY A 534 17.03 -17.85 -5.42
N ARG A 535 16.84 -16.61 -5.88
CA ARG A 535 15.70 -16.19 -6.70
C ARG A 535 16.17 -15.58 -8.02
N VAL A 536 15.53 -15.99 -9.13
CA VAL A 536 15.87 -15.50 -10.47
C VAL A 536 15.49 -14.01 -10.62
N GLN A 537 16.47 -13.15 -10.84
CA GLN A 537 16.31 -11.72 -11.15
C GLN A 537 16.12 -11.45 -12.65
N SER A 538 16.74 -12.25 -13.52
CA SER A 538 16.60 -12.19 -14.98
C SER A 538 16.91 -13.55 -15.60
N THR A 539 16.20 -13.90 -16.66
CA THR A 539 16.47 -15.09 -17.50
C THR A 539 17.32 -14.77 -18.74
N GLY A 540 17.66 -13.49 -18.95
CA GLY A 540 18.56 -13.02 -19.99
C GLY A 540 19.68 -12.19 -19.38
N ALA A 541 20.82 -12.82 -19.12
CA ALA A 541 22.02 -12.19 -18.59
C ALA A 541 23.25 -12.60 -19.41
N CYS A 542 24.18 -11.65 -19.55
CA CYS A 542 25.47 -11.84 -20.21
C CYS A 542 26.48 -12.52 -19.25
N ALA A 543 27.63 -12.94 -19.76
CA ALA A 543 28.73 -13.40 -18.92
C ALA A 543 29.36 -12.22 -18.14
N LEU A 544 30.21 -12.52 -17.16
CA LEU A 544 31.12 -11.54 -16.56
C LEU A 544 32.55 -11.84 -17.03
N ASN A 545 33.29 -10.81 -17.41
CA ASN A 545 34.73 -10.92 -17.64
C ASN A 545 35.51 -10.86 -16.31
N GLU A 546 36.84 -11.01 -16.36
CA GLU A 546 37.72 -10.99 -15.18
C GLU A 546 37.66 -9.65 -14.40
N ALA A 547 37.37 -8.55 -15.10
CA ALA A 547 37.15 -7.23 -14.49
C ALA A 547 35.73 -7.05 -13.88
N GLY A 548 34.89 -8.09 -13.91
CA GLY A 548 33.53 -8.08 -13.38
C GLY A 548 32.50 -7.34 -14.24
N GLN A 549 32.85 -6.96 -15.47
CA GLN A 549 31.98 -6.28 -16.41
C GLN A 549 31.17 -7.28 -17.26
N ALA A 550 29.99 -6.87 -17.70
CA ALA A 550 29.10 -7.74 -18.49
C ALA A 550 29.60 -7.90 -19.94
N ASP A 551 30.07 -9.10 -20.28
CA ASP A 551 30.41 -9.48 -21.65
C ASP A 551 29.24 -10.22 -22.32
N CYS A 552 28.62 -9.54 -23.29
CA CYS A 552 27.51 -10.04 -24.07
C CYS A 552 27.91 -10.65 -25.43
N GLY A 553 29.21 -10.77 -25.74
CA GLY A 553 29.69 -11.30 -27.02
C GLY A 553 29.28 -12.76 -27.28
N ALA A 554 29.15 -13.56 -26.22
CA ALA A 554 28.60 -14.92 -26.27
C ALA A 554 27.07 -15.00 -26.13
N GLY A 555 26.37 -13.86 -26.17
CA GLY A 555 24.91 -13.77 -26.02
C GLY A 555 24.41 -13.76 -24.57
N ALA A 556 23.19 -13.24 -24.37
CA ALA A 556 22.56 -13.08 -23.05
C ALA A 556 21.85 -14.36 -22.55
N GLY A 557 22.49 -15.53 -22.67
CA GLY A 557 21.89 -16.84 -22.40
C GLY A 557 21.92 -17.33 -20.94
N ARG A 558 22.43 -16.53 -19.99
CA ARG A 558 22.61 -16.93 -18.58
C ARG A 558 21.47 -16.44 -17.68
N LEU A 559 21.31 -17.09 -16.53
CA LEU A 559 20.40 -16.66 -15.47
C LEU A 559 21.13 -15.70 -14.52
N ARG A 560 20.47 -14.59 -14.16
CA ARG A 560 20.88 -13.76 -13.01
C ARG A 560 20.10 -14.20 -11.77
N VAL A 561 20.79 -14.64 -10.73
CA VAL A 561 20.23 -15.14 -9.47
C VAL A 561 20.69 -14.27 -8.30
N ALA A 562 19.78 -13.95 -7.37
CA ALA A 562 20.10 -13.29 -6.11
C ALA A 562 19.85 -14.22 -4.93
N TYR A 563 20.75 -14.20 -3.95
CA TYR A 563 20.82 -15.11 -2.80
C TYR A 563 20.42 -14.43 -1.48
N GLY A 564 20.10 -13.14 -1.51
CA GLY A 564 19.84 -12.35 -0.30
C GLY A 564 21.11 -11.85 0.39
N LEU A 565 22.25 -11.91 -0.31
CA LEU A 565 23.58 -11.47 0.14
C LEU A 565 24.01 -10.16 -0.55
N GLU A 566 23.18 -9.61 -1.45
CA GLU A 566 23.55 -8.52 -2.36
C GLU A 566 23.54 -7.12 -1.72
N SER A 567 23.15 -6.99 -0.44
CA SER A 567 23.03 -5.72 0.27
C SER A 567 23.68 -5.80 1.65
N TYR A 568 24.75 -5.04 1.86
CA TYR A 568 25.40 -4.89 3.16
C TYR A 568 25.25 -3.45 3.66
N PHE A 569 24.67 -3.27 4.84
CA PHE A 569 24.49 -1.94 5.44
C PHE A 569 25.74 -1.54 6.23
N VAL A 570 26.17 -0.29 6.06
CA VAL A 570 27.40 0.26 6.66
C VAL A 570 27.00 1.34 7.69
N PRO A 571 27.76 1.57 8.78
CA PRO A 571 27.58 2.74 9.64
C PRO A 571 27.59 4.06 8.87
N GLN A 572 26.91 5.08 9.38
CA GLN A 572 26.59 6.27 8.58
C GLN A 572 27.81 7.18 8.42
N GLY A 573 28.30 7.37 7.19
CA GLY A 573 29.50 8.14 6.87
C GLY A 573 30.73 7.28 6.54
N GLU A 574 30.73 5.99 6.88
CA GLU A 574 31.81 5.06 6.50
C GLU A 574 31.71 4.57 5.04
N GLY A 575 30.55 4.70 4.40
CA GLY A 575 30.32 4.22 3.03
C GLY A 575 31.36 4.76 2.04
N ARG A 576 31.65 6.06 2.10
CA ARG A 576 32.64 6.73 1.24
C ARG A 576 34.06 6.19 1.35
N ALA A 577 34.48 5.71 2.52
CA ALA A 577 35.81 5.13 2.69
C ALA A 577 35.93 3.80 1.92
N ILE A 578 34.87 2.99 1.93
CA ILE A 578 34.77 1.73 1.20
C ILE A 578 34.54 1.96 -0.30
N GLU A 579 33.77 2.99 -0.69
CA GLU A 579 33.57 3.41 -2.09
C GLU A 579 34.88 3.76 -2.82
N THR A 580 35.81 4.44 -2.14
CA THR A 580 37.08 4.90 -2.73
C THR A 580 38.19 3.85 -2.77
N MET A 581 38.02 2.69 -2.12
CA MET A 581 38.97 1.59 -2.22
C MET A 581 38.73 0.75 -3.48
N SER A 582 39.80 0.15 -4.02
CA SER A 582 39.70 -0.80 -5.13
C SER A 582 38.90 -2.04 -4.73
N LYS A 583 37.62 -2.07 -5.18
CA LYS A 583 36.58 -3.05 -4.80
C LYS A 583 36.96 -4.53 -5.06
N ALA A 584 37.97 -4.81 -5.87
CA ALA A 584 38.53 -6.14 -6.09
C ALA A 584 39.19 -6.77 -4.84
N ARG A 585 39.46 -5.98 -3.79
CA ARG A 585 40.10 -6.43 -2.53
C ARG A 585 39.11 -6.93 -1.46
N ILE A 586 37.80 -6.89 -1.72
CA ILE A 586 36.74 -7.22 -0.76
C ILE A 586 36.28 -8.68 -0.94
N GLU A 587 36.41 -9.50 0.12
CA GLU A 587 35.83 -10.85 0.18
C GLU A 587 34.67 -10.92 1.19
N VAL A 588 33.74 -11.83 0.92
CA VAL A 588 32.61 -12.13 1.82
C VAL A 588 32.65 -13.59 2.24
N VAL A 589 32.56 -13.85 3.55
CA VAL A 589 32.32 -15.21 4.07
C VAL A 589 30.84 -15.31 4.44
N ALA A 590 30.11 -16.15 3.70
CA ALA A 590 28.72 -16.47 3.99
C ALA A 590 28.61 -17.81 4.73
N ALA A 591 27.63 -17.92 5.63
CA ALA A 591 27.17 -19.21 6.14
C ALA A 591 25.93 -19.65 5.33
N VAL A 592 25.90 -20.91 4.89
CA VAL A 592 24.76 -21.51 4.17
C VAL A 592 24.20 -22.65 5.02
N ALA A 593 22.93 -22.56 5.40
CA ALA A 593 22.27 -23.54 6.23
C ALA A 593 21.80 -24.78 5.46
N SER A 594 21.37 -25.80 6.21
CA SER A 594 20.94 -27.11 5.68
C SER A 594 19.66 -27.08 4.85
N ASP A 595 18.98 -25.94 4.72
CA ASP A 595 17.88 -25.65 3.79
C ASP A 595 18.34 -24.96 2.48
N GLY A 596 19.55 -24.40 2.47
CA GLY A 596 20.10 -23.55 1.40
C GLY A 596 20.04 -22.04 1.68
N THR A 597 19.44 -21.60 2.80
CA THR A 597 19.37 -20.17 3.16
C THR A 597 20.76 -19.66 3.56
N ALA A 598 21.15 -18.50 3.04
CA ALA A 598 22.45 -17.88 3.31
C ALA A 598 22.36 -16.64 4.23
N ALA A 599 23.48 -16.32 4.88
CA ALA A 599 23.71 -15.09 5.63
C ALA A 599 25.18 -14.65 5.53
N ILE A 600 25.46 -13.35 5.49
CA ILE A 600 26.82 -12.81 5.57
C ILE A 600 27.31 -12.97 7.02
N LYS A 601 28.45 -13.65 7.22
CA LYS A 601 29.03 -13.90 8.55
C LYS A 601 30.25 -13.03 8.83
N ARG A 602 31.10 -12.79 7.81
CA ARG A 602 32.30 -11.94 7.88
C ARG A 602 32.54 -11.20 6.56
N LEU A 603 33.12 -10.00 6.64
CA LEU A 603 33.64 -9.23 5.51
C LEU A 603 35.15 -9.01 5.72
N LEU A 604 35.93 -9.35 4.70
CA LEU A 604 37.38 -9.27 4.68
C LEU A 604 37.83 -8.24 3.63
N ILE A 605 38.94 -7.54 3.89
CA ILE A 605 39.65 -6.75 2.88
C ILE A 605 41.13 -7.16 2.92
N ASP A 606 41.69 -7.55 1.77
CA ASP A 606 43.06 -8.10 1.67
C ASP A 606 43.35 -9.25 2.66
N GLY A 607 42.34 -10.10 2.90
CA GLY A 607 42.41 -11.20 3.88
C GLY A 607 42.35 -10.76 5.36
N GLN A 608 42.40 -9.46 5.66
CA GLN A 608 42.20 -8.93 7.01
C GLN A 608 40.71 -8.78 7.35
N LEU A 609 40.36 -9.04 8.61
CA LEU A 609 38.98 -8.96 9.09
C LEU A 609 38.56 -7.50 9.32
N VAL A 610 37.68 -6.98 8.46
CA VAL A 610 37.09 -5.64 8.62
C VAL A 610 35.80 -5.71 9.43
N TYR A 611 35.00 -6.77 9.27
CA TYR A 611 33.84 -7.01 10.13
C TYR A 611 33.54 -8.50 10.32
N ALA A 612 33.14 -8.86 11.54
CA ALA A 612 32.50 -10.14 11.85
C ALA A 612 31.16 -9.88 12.55
N GLU A 613 30.14 -10.66 12.22
CA GLU A 613 28.99 -10.76 13.12
C GLU A 613 29.44 -11.41 14.44
N PRO A 614 29.03 -10.86 15.61
CA PRO A 614 29.41 -11.44 16.89
C PRO A 614 28.75 -12.82 17.08
N PRO A 615 29.40 -13.76 17.80
CA PRO A 615 28.80 -15.07 18.11
C PRO A 615 27.53 -14.92 18.97
N TYR A 616 26.57 -15.84 18.77
CA TYR A 616 25.21 -15.83 19.34
C TYR A 616 24.99 -16.86 20.46
#